data_AF-A0A917ELY7-F1
#
_entry.id   AF-A0A917ELY7-F1
#
_cell.length_a   1.000
_cell.length_b   1.000
_cell.length_c   1.000
_cell.angle_alpha   90.00
_cell.angle_beta   90.00
_cell.angle_gamma   90.00
#
_symmetry.space_group_name_H-M   'P 1'
#
loop_
_entity.id
_entity.type
_entity.pdbx_description
1 polymer ?
#
loop_
_entity_poly.entity_id
_entity_poly.type
_entity_poly.pdbx_seq_one_letter_code
_entity_poly.pdbx_strand_id
1 'polypeptide(L)'
;MKRIFGALLRAAVVVLMVALPTLLLPQTSTEAAQVIALVAIFAAALTFTEYNATYPGIIEFRDAPPFNRIRFLSMMVTVTLLSLIFRNLTDPTPLTQLVAIVGDVIGRVIDIPYSPVHLVVGLLPEDSSEGGRILLRAAAGIAYLISIVSLALFLLIMRYLNWPIKNGSFNVWVNLPTFDPTAGGDVADRLSRDARFNVALGFLLPFLIPIAMRLTVDVFDPVRMHNPQTLLWILTAWTVLPTSLFMRGIAIGRIAQMIREQRRNTRAMAEKDGTLLAV
;
A
#
# COMPACT_ATOMS: atom_id res chain seq x y z
N MET A 1 -1.41 -29.15 6.01
CA MET A 1 -0.80 -28.58 7.24
C MET A 1 0.02 -27.30 6.97
N LYS A 2 1.01 -27.32 6.06
CA LYS A 2 1.84 -26.12 5.75
C LYS A 2 1.04 -24.87 5.30
N ARG A 3 -0.02 -25.04 4.48
CA ARG A 3 -0.87 -23.92 4.01
C ARG A 3 -1.67 -23.28 5.15
N ILE A 4 -2.33 -24.09 5.98
CA ILE A 4 -3.12 -23.63 7.14
C ILE A 4 -2.23 -22.84 8.11
N PHE A 5 -1.07 -23.40 8.48
CA PHE A 5 -0.14 -22.73 9.38
C PHE A 5 0.36 -21.40 8.81
N GLY A 6 0.71 -21.37 7.52
CA GLY A 6 1.11 -20.14 6.85
C GLY A 6 0.00 -19.09 6.75
N ALA A 7 -1.26 -19.50 6.56
CA ALA A 7 -2.40 -18.60 6.56
C ALA A 7 -2.66 -18.02 7.97
N LEU A 8 -2.55 -18.86 8.99
CA LEU A 8 -2.72 -18.46 10.39
C LEU A 8 -1.64 -17.45 10.82
N LEU A 9 -0.37 -17.70 10.49
CA LEU A 9 0.71 -16.77 10.80
C LEU A 9 0.48 -15.40 10.13
N ARG A 10 0.07 -15.37 8.86
CA ARG A 10 -0.26 -14.10 8.17
C ARG A 10 -1.41 -13.37 8.84
N ALA A 11 -2.48 -14.07 9.18
CA ALA A 11 -3.61 -13.50 9.90
C ALA A 11 -3.19 -12.90 11.25
N ALA A 12 -2.32 -13.59 12.01
CA ALA A 12 -1.81 -13.11 13.29
C ALA A 12 -0.99 -11.82 13.15
N VAL A 13 -0.11 -11.72 12.15
CA VAL A 13 0.71 -10.51 11.94
C VAL A 13 -0.15 -9.35 11.40
N VAL A 14 -1.24 -9.63 10.65
CA VAL A 14 -2.24 -8.61 10.28
C VAL A 14 -2.98 -8.08 11.51
N VAL A 15 -3.41 -8.96 12.42
CA VAL A 15 -4.04 -8.54 13.69
C VAL A 15 -3.09 -7.67 14.49
N LEU A 16 -1.82 -8.06 14.62
CA LEU A 16 -0.82 -7.27 15.30
C LEU A 16 -0.69 -5.88 14.67
N MET A 17 -0.61 -5.78 13.35
CA MET A 17 -0.51 -4.50 12.63
C MET A 17 -1.70 -3.58 12.93
N VAL A 18 -2.92 -4.12 12.93
CA VAL A 18 -4.15 -3.34 13.16
C VAL A 18 -4.29 -2.93 14.62
N ALA A 19 -3.91 -3.79 15.57
CA ALA A 19 -3.99 -3.52 16.99
C ALA A 19 -2.85 -2.62 17.50
N LEU A 20 -1.72 -2.55 16.79
CA LEU A 20 -0.50 -1.88 17.25
C LEU A 20 -0.71 -0.42 17.69
N PRO A 21 -1.46 0.44 16.96
CA PRO A 21 -1.71 1.80 17.42
C PRO A 21 -2.40 1.86 18.78
N THR A 22 -3.42 1.02 18.98
CA THR A 22 -4.16 0.95 20.24
C THR A 22 -3.28 0.48 21.40
N LEU A 23 -2.32 -0.40 21.14
CA LEU A 23 -1.37 -0.89 22.15
C LEU A 23 -0.30 0.16 22.50
N LEU A 24 0.08 1.01 21.55
CA LEU A 24 1.14 2.00 21.73
C LEU A 24 0.64 3.36 22.21
N LEU A 25 -0.61 3.73 21.91
CA LEU A 25 -1.20 5.02 22.25
C LEU A 25 -1.98 4.94 23.58
N PRO A 26 -1.65 5.80 24.57
CA PRO A 26 -2.18 5.67 25.93
C PRO A 26 -3.65 6.09 26.13
N GLN A 27 -4.31 6.70 25.13
CA GLN A 27 -5.68 7.24 25.27
C GLN A 27 -6.67 6.66 24.26
N THR A 28 -6.80 5.34 24.22
CA THR A 28 -7.87 4.72 23.41
C THR A 28 -9.11 4.49 24.29
N SER A 29 -10.22 5.16 23.98
CA SER A 29 -11.52 4.87 24.60
C SER A 29 -11.88 3.39 24.43
N THR A 30 -12.59 2.80 25.39
CA THR A 30 -13.02 1.40 25.33
C THR A 30 -13.79 1.09 24.05
N GLU A 31 -14.64 2.00 23.60
CA GLU A 31 -15.43 1.88 22.36
C GLU A 31 -14.52 1.78 21.13
N ALA A 32 -13.53 2.68 21.01
CA ALA A 32 -12.56 2.64 19.91
C ALA A 32 -11.72 1.34 19.92
N ALA A 33 -11.30 0.87 21.10
CA ALA A 33 -10.56 -0.39 21.21
C ALA A 33 -11.40 -1.59 20.74
N GLN A 34 -12.70 -1.62 21.06
CA GLN A 34 -13.64 -2.66 20.60
C GLN A 34 -13.82 -2.63 19.08
N VAL A 35 -14.00 -1.44 18.48
CA VAL A 35 -14.11 -1.29 17.02
C VAL A 35 -12.85 -1.80 16.32
N ILE A 36 -11.67 -1.49 16.85
CA ILE A 36 -10.40 -1.93 16.26
C ILE A 36 -10.19 -3.43 16.42
N ALA A 37 -10.56 -4.00 17.56
CA ALA A 37 -10.55 -5.44 17.75
C ALA A 37 -11.45 -6.14 16.72
N LEU A 38 -12.65 -5.61 16.48
CA LEU A 38 -13.57 -6.12 15.46
C LEU A 38 -12.96 -6.05 14.06
N VAL A 39 -12.40 -4.90 13.67
CA VAL A 39 -11.71 -4.72 12.38
C VAL A 39 -10.52 -5.68 12.26
N ALA A 40 -9.75 -5.89 13.32
CA ALA A 40 -8.62 -6.81 13.34
C ALA A 40 -9.08 -8.26 13.13
N ILE A 41 -10.17 -8.68 13.80
CA ILE A 41 -10.75 -10.02 13.64
C ILE A 41 -11.24 -10.22 12.20
N PHE A 42 -11.96 -9.26 11.63
CA PHE A 42 -12.41 -9.32 10.24
C PHE A 42 -11.23 -9.39 9.27
N ALA A 43 -10.20 -8.57 9.45
CA ALA A 43 -9.00 -8.58 8.63
C ALA A 43 -8.24 -9.93 8.76
N ALA A 44 -8.17 -10.51 9.96
CA ALA A 44 -7.61 -11.84 10.18
C ALA A 44 -8.41 -12.92 9.46
N ALA A 45 -9.74 -12.89 9.58
CA ALA A 45 -10.63 -13.85 8.94
C ALA A 45 -10.46 -13.81 7.43
N LEU A 46 -10.53 -12.62 6.82
CA LEU A 46 -10.32 -12.43 5.37
C LEU A 46 -8.93 -12.90 4.93
N THR A 47 -7.89 -12.57 5.68
CA THR A 47 -6.52 -13.01 5.39
C THR A 47 -6.41 -14.54 5.48
N PHE A 48 -6.96 -15.14 6.54
CA PHE A 48 -6.91 -16.57 6.73
C PHE A 48 -7.66 -17.31 5.61
N THR A 49 -8.88 -16.88 5.27
CA THR A 49 -9.68 -17.51 4.22
C THR A 49 -8.99 -17.42 2.86
N GLU A 50 -8.47 -16.25 2.48
CA GLU A 50 -7.83 -16.04 1.18
C GLU A 50 -6.50 -16.82 1.01
N TYR A 51 -5.71 -16.91 2.08
CA TYR A 51 -4.45 -17.68 2.06
C TYR A 51 -4.64 -19.19 2.30
N ASN A 52 -5.79 -19.60 2.85
CA ASN A 52 -6.14 -21.02 2.98
C ASN A 52 -6.94 -21.55 1.77
N ALA A 53 -7.56 -20.69 0.97
CA ALA A 53 -8.29 -21.07 -0.23
C ALA A 53 -7.34 -21.57 -1.35
N THR A 54 -7.80 -22.52 -2.17
CA THR A 54 -7.04 -22.97 -3.34
C THR A 54 -7.03 -21.89 -4.42
N TYR A 55 -8.21 -21.30 -4.70
CA TYR A 55 -8.40 -20.18 -5.61
C TYR A 55 -8.73 -18.92 -4.78
N PRO A 56 -7.90 -17.88 -4.81
CA PRO A 56 -8.20 -16.63 -4.10
C PRO A 56 -9.34 -15.89 -4.79
N GLY A 57 -10.14 -15.15 -4.01
CA GLY A 57 -11.26 -14.38 -4.53
C GLY A 57 -10.94 -12.89 -4.62
N ILE A 58 -10.21 -12.36 -3.63
CA ILE A 58 -10.05 -10.91 -3.43
C ILE A 58 -8.57 -10.50 -3.49
N ILE A 59 -7.67 -11.30 -2.92
CA ILE A 59 -6.27 -10.90 -2.80
C ILE A 59 -5.54 -11.18 -4.12
N GLU A 60 -5.42 -10.14 -4.93
CA GLU A 60 -4.52 -10.14 -6.08
C GLU A 60 -3.06 -10.27 -5.63
N PHE A 61 -2.24 -10.86 -6.50
CA PHE A 61 -0.82 -11.07 -6.29
C PHE A 61 -0.50 -11.88 -5.02
N ARG A 62 -1.42 -12.72 -4.54
CA ARG A 62 -1.26 -13.57 -3.35
C ARG A 62 0.09 -14.31 -3.32
N ASP A 63 0.46 -14.89 -4.45
CA ASP A 63 1.65 -15.70 -4.64
C ASP A 63 2.77 -14.90 -5.35
N ALA A 64 2.80 -13.57 -5.14
CA ALA A 64 3.86 -12.67 -5.56
C ALA A 64 4.61 -12.12 -4.34
N PRO A 65 5.71 -12.78 -3.90
CA PRO A 65 6.38 -12.42 -2.66
C PRO A 65 6.86 -10.97 -2.58
N PRO A 66 7.49 -10.36 -3.61
CA PRO A 66 7.88 -8.96 -3.55
C PRO A 66 6.73 -8.00 -3.27
N PHE A 67 5.61 -8.21 -3.96
CA PHE A 67 4.43 -7.34 -3.87
C PHE A 67 3.83 -7.38 -2.46
N ASN A 68 3.50 -8.57 -1.96
CA ASN A 68 2.85 -8.70 -0.66
C ASN A 68 3.77 -8.36 0.51
N ARG A 69 5.06 -8.73 0.43
CA ARG A 69 6.02 -8.46 1.52
C ARG A 69 6.28 -6.96 1.67
N ILE A 70 6.49 -6.24 0.57
CA ILE A 70 6.75 -4.80 0.63
C ILE A 70 5.50 -4.05 1.05
N ARG A 71 4.32 -4.40 0.51
CA ARG A 71 3.06 -3.78 0.93
C ARG A 71 2.80 -3.95 2.42
N PHE A 72 2.98 -5.16 2.94
CA PHE A 72 2.79 -5.42 4.36
C PHE A 72 3.83 -4.70 5.23
N LEU A 73 5.12 -4.80 4.87
CA LEU A 73 6.21 -4.21 5.65
C LEU A 73 6.12 -2.67 5.67
N SER A 74 5.86 -2.04 4.53
CA SER A 74 5.70 -0.59 4.45
C SER A 74 4.53 -0.10 5.29
N MET A 75 3.38 -0.77 5.26
CA MET A 75 2.23 -0.44 6.10
C MET A 75 2.55 -0.63 7.59
N MET A 76 3.16 -1.75 7.98
CA MET A 76 3.58 -2.01 9.36
C MET A 76 4.55 -0.94 9.88
N VAL A 77 5.57 -0.59 9.09
CA VAL A 77 6.54 0.45 9.46
C VAL A 77 5.86 1.82 9.56
N THR A 78 4.96 2.14 8.63
CA THR A 78 4.19 3.40 8.66
C THR A 78 3.35 3.50 9.94
N VAL A 79 2.55 2.48 10.23
CA VAL A 79 1.69 2.42 11.42
C VAL A 79 2.53 2.52 12.71
N THR A 80 3.67 1.82 12.76
CA THR A 80 4.58 1.86 13.91
C THR A 80 5.15 3.26 14.12
N LEU A 81 5.74 3.86 13.08
CA LEU A 81 6.39 5.16 13.19
C LEU A 81 5.38 6.29 13.46
N LEU A 82 4.20 6.25 12.85
CA LEU A 82 3.12 7.18 13.17
C LEU A 82 2.68 7.03 14.64
N SER A 83 2.53 5.80 15.14
CA SER A 83 2.19 5.56 16.54
C SER A 83 3.23 6.16 17.49
N LEU A 84 4.53 6.07 17.16
CA LEU A 84 5.60 6.67 17.95
C LEU A 84 5.57 8.20 17.91
N ILE A 85 5.30 8.81 16.75
CA ILE A 85 5.16 10.28 16.62
C ILE A 85 4.00 10.77 17.50
N PHE A 86 2.84 10.13 17.41
CA PHE A 86 1.67 10.54 18.19
C PHE A 86 1.82 10.25 19.69
N ARG A 87 2.47 9.14 20.06
CA ARG A 87 2.78 8.82 21.47
C ARG A 87 3.67 9.88 22.11
N ASN A 88 4.54 10.52 21.33
CA ASN A 88 5.44 11.58 21.82
C ASN A 88 4.69 12.77 22.48
N LEU A 89 3.41 12.97 22.15
CA LEU A 89 2.60 14.04 22.73
C LEU A 89 2.22 13.80 24.19
N THR A 90 2.07 12.52 24.57
CA THR A 90 1.53 12.13 25.88
C THR A 90 2.56 11.43 26.76
N ASP A 91 3.47 10.67 26.16
CA ASP A 91 4.47 9.86 26.85
C ASP A 91 5.82 9.96 26.10
N PRO A 92 6.51 11.11 26.20
CA PRO A 92 7.74 11.35 25.46
C PRO A 92 8.90 10.52 26.04
N THR A 93 9.50 9.71 25.17
CA THR A 93 10.73 8.95 25.42
C THR A 93 11.81 9.37 24.44
N PRO A 94 13.10 9.06 24.67
CA PRO A 94 14.16 9.36 23.70
C PRO A 94 13.88 8.80 22.30
N LEU A 95 13.24 7.62 22.21
CA LEU A 95 12.87 7.00 20.94
C LEU A 95 11.73 7.78 20.24
N THR A 96 10.65 8.11 20.95
CA THR A 96 9.52 8.85 20.33
C THR A 96 9.95 10.26 19.91
N GLN A 97 10.82 10.91 20.69
CA GLN A 97 11.39 12.22 20.36
C GLN A 97 12.27 12.14 19.12
N LEU A 98 13.15 11.14 19.04
CA LEU A 98 13.98 10.92 17.85
C LEU A 98 13.13 10.74 16.59
N VAL A 99 12.11 9.88 16.65
CA VAL A 99 11.22 9.64 15.50
C VAL A 99 10.44 10.92 15.13
N ALA A 100 9.97 11.69 16.10
CA ALA A 100 9.30 12.97 15.85
C ALA A 100 10.23 14.00 15.19
N ILE A 101 11.46 14.15 15.67
CA ILE A 101 12.46 15.07 15.09
C ILE A 101 12.82 14.65 13.66
N VAL A 102 13.09 13.36 13.43
CA VAL A 102 13.38 12.83 12.09
C VAL A 102 12.19 13.08 11.16
N GLY A 103 10.96 12.81 11.64
CA GLY A 103 9.74 13.09 10.90
C GLY A 103 9.61 14.57 10.53
N ASP A 104 9.87 15.49 11.45
CA ASP A 104 9.81 16.93 11.18
C ASP A 104 10.85 17.39 10.15
N VAL A 105 12.10 16.91 10.25
CA VAL A 105 13.15 17.21 9.27
C VAL A 105 12.74 16.74 7.88
N ILE A 106 12.29 15.48 7.75
CA ILE A 106 11.79 14.92 6.49
C ILE A 106 10.59 15.73 5.99
N GLY A 107 9.65 16.04 6.89
CA GLY A 107 8.46 16.80 6.60
C GLY A 107 8.78 18.16 6.00
N ARG A 108 9.72 18.92 6.59
CA ARG A 108 10.18 20.21 6.06
C ARG A 108 10.86 20.12 4.69
N VAL A 109 11.58 19.03 4.41
CA VAL A 109 12.22 18.82 3.10
C VAL A 109 11.17 18.55 2.01
N ILE A 110 10.11 17.80 2.34
CA ILE A 110 9.07 17.43 1.37
C ILE A 110 7.98 18.50 1.27
N ASP A 111 7.74 19.28 2.32
CA ASP A 111 6.76 20.38 2.36
C ASP A 111 7.24 21.60 1.56
N ILE A 112 7.24 21.43 0.24
CA ILE A 112 7.43 22.49 -0.76
C ILE A 112 6.07 22.79 -1.42
N PRO A 113 5.87 23.97 -2.03
CA PRO A 113 4.61 24.32 -2.68
C PRO A 113 4.10 23.22 -3.61
N TYR A 114 2.82 22.87 -3.47
CA TYR A 114 2.11 21.84 -4.23
C TYR A 114 2.55 20.39 -4.01
N SER A 115 3.45 20.10 -3.05
CA SER A 115 3.78 18.72 -2.72
C SER A 115 2.61 18.00 -2.05
N PRO A 116 2.55 16.66 -2.09
CA PRO A 116 1.51 15.90 -1.39
C PRO A 116 1.48 16.19 0.12
N VAL A 117 2.65 16.36 0.74
CA VAL A 117 2.76 16.71 2.17
C VAL A 117 2.23 18.12 2.41
N HIS A 118 2.54 19.07 1.53
CA HIS A 118 2.02 20.44 1.62
C HIS A 118 0.49 20.47 1.55
N LEU A 119 -0.10 19.69 0.64
CA LEU A 119 -1.55 19.58 0.53
C LEU A 119 -2.20 18.97 1.79
N VAL A 120 -1.54 18.01 2.45
CA VAL A 120 -2.01 17.45 3.72
C VAL A 120 -1.91 18.47 4.86
N VAL A 121 -0.80 19.20 4.96
CA VAL A 121 -0.64 20.26 5.97
C VAL A 121 -1.68 21.37 5.76
N GLY A 122 -2.00 21.70 4.51
CA GLY A 122 -3.03 22.66 4.13
C GLY A 122 -4.48 22.21 4.41
N LEU A 123 -4.69 21.02 4.96
CA LEU A 123 -5.99 20.59 5.51
C LEU A 123 -6.28 21.25 6.86
N LEU A 124 -5.24 21.70 7.56
CA LEU A 124 -5.39 22.46 8.80
C LEU A 124 -5.88 23.88 8.50
N PRO A 125 -6.83 24.42 9.29
CA PRO A 125 -7.19 25.84 9.27
C PRO A 125 -5.99 26.76 9.48
N GLU A 126 -6.02 27.96 8.89
CA GLU A 126 -4.90 28.93 8.97
C GLU A 126 -4.61 29.42 10.39
N ASP A 127 -5.59 29.35 11.29
CA ASP A 127 -5.52 29.69 12.72
C ASP A 127 -5.08 28.52 13.60
N SER A 128 -4.79 27.34 13.03
CA SER A 128 -4.34 26.17 13.78
C SER A 128 -3.03 26.42 14.54
N SER A 129 -2.89 25.80 15.71
CA SER A 129 -1.67 25.91 16.52
C SER A 129 -0.41 25.50 15.74
N GLU A 130 0.70 26.16 16.01
CA GLU A 130 1.99 25.85 15.37
C GLU A 130 2.43 24.41 15.67
N GLY A 131 2.22 23.95 16.90
CA GLY A 131 2.50 22.57 17.31
C GLY A 131 1.70 21.53 16.51
N GLY A 132 0.41 21.80 16.24
CA GLY A 132 -0.43 20.93 15.41
C GLY A 132 0.07 20.83 13.97
N ARG A 133 0.52 21.95 13.39
CA ARG A 133 1.10 21.97 12.04
C ARG A 133 2.42 21.20 11.97
N ILE A 134 3.31 21.39 12.95
CA ILE A 134 4.59 20.65 13.04
C ILE A 134 4.33 19.15 13.14
N LEU A 135 3.42 18.74 14.03
CA LEU A 135 3.04 17.34 14.22
C LEU A 135 2.50 16.72 12.93
N LEU A 136 1.52 17.37 12.28
CA LEU A 136 0.91 16.85 11.06
C LEU A 136 1.94 16.77 9.93
N ARG A 137 2.79 17.79 9.77
CA ARG A 137 3.88 17.79 8.79
C ARG A 137 4.85 16.65 9.04
N ALA A 138 5.26 16.41 10.29
CA ALA A 138 6.17 15.33 10.65
C ALA A 138 5.56 13.95 10.33
N ALA A 139 4.29 13.76 10.71
CA ALA A 139 3.54 12.52 10.47
C ALA A 139 3.32 12.27 8.97
N ALA A 140 2.88 13.27 8.21
CA ALA A 140 2.69 13.17 6.77
C ALA A 140 4.01 12.96 6.03
N GLY A 141 5.07 13.66 6.43
CA GLY A 141 6.41 13.57 5.87
C GLY A 141 6.99 12.16 5.99
N ILE A 142 6.97 11.58 7.20
CA ILE A 142 7.52 10.23 7.41
C ILE A 142 6.70 9.16 6.68
N ALA A 143 5.37 9.25 6.71
CA ALA A 143 4.49 8.30 6.01
C ALA A 143 4.73 8.35 4.49
N TYR A 144 4.83 9.55 3.93
CA TYR A 144 5.07 9.73 2.50
C TYR A 144 6.48 9.29 2.10
N LEU A 145 7.50 9.53 2.92
CA LEU A 145 8.84 8.99 2.67
C LEU A 145 8.84 7.45 2.60
N ILE A 146 8.18 6.78 3.56
CA ILE A 146 8.08 5.32 3.57
C ILE A 146 7.42 4.83 2.28
N SER A 147 6.40 5.54 1.79
CA SER A 147 5.71 5.24 0.53
C SER A 147 6.66 5.30 -0.68
N ILE A 148 7.48 6.35 -0.78
CA ILE A 148 8.48 6.51 -1.85
C ILE A 148 9.55 5.42 -1.75
N VAL A 149 10.08 5.17 -0.54
CA VAL A 149 11.10 4.16 -0.31
C VAL A 149 10.56 2.77 -0.65
N SER A 150 9.31 2.45 -0.30
CA SER A 150 8.71 1.15 -0.64
C SER A 150 8.56 0.99 -2.15
N LEU A 151 8.16 2.04 -2.88
CA LEU A 151 8.09 2.03 -4.33
C LEU A 151 9.46 1.85 -4.98
N ALA A 152 10.48 2.56 -4.49
CA ALA A 152 11.85 2.43 -4.96
C ALA A 152 12.37 1.00 -4.73
N LEU A 153 12.19 0.46 -3.52
CA LEU A 153 12.58 -0.92 -3.20
C LEU A 153 11.82 -1.94 -4.07
N PHE A 154 10.53 -1.75 -4.30
CA PHE A 154 9.74 -2.61 -5.17
C PHE A 154 10.28 -2.60 -6.59
N LEU A 155 10.57 -1.42 -7.16
CA LEU A 155 11.15 -1.29 -8.49
C LEU A 155 12.53 -1.94 -8.59
N LEU A 156 13.41 -1.73 -7.61
CA LEU A 156 14.74 -2.34 -7.56
C LEU A 156 14.64 -3.87 -7.50
N ILE A 157 13.78 -4.40 -6.63
CA ILE A 157 13.54 -5.85 -6.53
C ILE A 157 13.02 -6.41 -7.84
N MET A 158 12.04 -5.75 -8.47
CA MET A 158 11.48 -6.17 -9.75
C MET A 158 12.53 -6.15 -10.86
N ARG A 159 13.46 -5.19 -10.82
CA ARG A 159 14.56 -5.06 -11.80
C ARG A 159 15.65 -6.11 -11.62
N TYR A 160 16.06 -6.41 -10.38
CA TYR A 160 17.23 -7.28 -10.13
C TYR A 160 16.88 -8.75 -9.89
N LEU A 161 15.68 -9.05 -9.36
CA LEU A 161 15.30 -10.43 -9.05
C LEU A 161 14.62 -11.16 -10.22
N ASN A 162 14.57 -10.55 -11.41
CA ASN A 162 13.93 -11.09 -12.61
C ASN A 162 12.53 -11.66 -12.32
N TRP A 163 11.81 -11.05 -11.37
CA TRP A 163 10.46 -11.47 -11.04
C TRP A 163 9.58 -11.31 -12.28
N PRO A 164 8.65 -12.24 -12.55
CA PRO A 164 8.31 -13.47 -11.82
C PRO A 164 9.07 -14.73 -12.25
N ILE A 165 9.98 -14.63 -13.24
CA ILE A 165 10.57 -15.77 -13.97
C ILE A 165 11.37 -16.72 -13.05
N LYS A 166 12.07 -16.20 -12.04
CA LYS A 166 12.90 -17.02 -11.14
C LYS A 166 12.12 -17.90 -10.14
N ASN A 167 10.83 -17.66 -9.92
CA ASN A 167 10.03 -18.36 -8.91
C ASN A 167 9.14 -19.49 -9.48
N GLY A 168 9.40 -19.95 -10.71
CA GLY A 168 8.60 -20.95 -11.42
C GLY A 168 7.58 -20.33 -12.39
N SER A 169 6.68 -21.15 -12.95
CA SER A 169 5.63 -20.70 -13.85
C SER A 169 4.65 -19.77 -13.12
N PHE A 170 4.62 -18.50 -13.49
CA PHE A 170 3.68 -17.54 -12.90
C PHE A 170 2.26 -17.83 -13.39
N ASN A 171 1.40 -18.33 -12.50
CA ASN A 171 -0.01 -18.53 -12.82
C ASN A 171 -0.76 -17.19 -12.72
N VAL A 172 -1.03 -16.60 -13.89
CA VAL A 172 -1.72 -15.32 -14.03
C VAL A 172 -3.11 -15.36 -13.39
N TRP A 173 -3.87 -16.43 -13.61
CA TRP A 173 -5.26 -16.57 -13.13
C TRP A 173 -5.36 -16.67 -11.61
N VAL A 174 -4.40 -17.35 -10.98
CA VAL A 174 -4.34 -17.42 -9.51
C VAL A 174 -3.93 -16.08 -8.89
N ASN A 175 -3.15 -15.27 -9.60
CA ASN A 175 -2.66 -13.98 -9.08
C ASN A 175 -3.53 -12.77 -9.51
N LEU A 176 -4.41 -12.94 -10.49
CA LEU A 176 -5.37 -11.93 -10.95
C LEU A 176 -6.78 -12.55 -11.00
N PRO A 177 -7.37 -12.93 -9.85
CA PRO A 177 -8.66 -13.61 -9.81
C PRO A 177 -9.84 -12.75 -10.31
N THR A 178 -9.68 -11.43 -10.29
CA THR A 178 -10.67 -10.45 -10.75
C THR A 178 -10.61 -10.19 -12.25
N PHE A 179 -9.60 -10.70 -12.96
CA PHE A 179 -9.41 -10.46 -14.37
C PHE A 179 -10.13 -11.52 -15.21
N ASP A 180 -11.08 -11.09 -16.05
CA ASP A 180 -11.83 -11.97 -16.94
C ASP A 180 -11.08 -12.22 -18.28
N PRO A 181 -10.62 -13.46 -18.56
CA PRO A 181 -10.00 -13.83 -19.85
C PRO A 181 -10.93 -13.68 -21.05
N THR A 182 -12.23 -13.85 -20.82
CA THR A 182 -13.21 -14.17 -21.86
C THR A 182 -13.93 -12.96 -22.42
N ALA A 183 -13.76 -11.79 -21.80
CA ALA A 183 -14.32 -10.51 -22.23
C ALA A 183 -13.79 -9.97 -23.60
N GLY A 184 -13.15 -10.83 -24.41
CA GLY A 184 -12.66 -10.51 -25.75
C GLY A 184 -11.39 -9.65 -25.78
N GLY A 185 -10.82 -9.54 -26.98
CA GLY A 185 -9.61 -8.76 -27.25
C GLY A 185 -8.31 -9.41 -26.75
N ASP A 186 -7.19 -8.74 -27.00
CA ASP A 186 -5.89 -9.25 -26.57
C ASP A 186 -5.67 -9.06 -25.06
N VAL A 187 -5.41 -10.17 -24.36
CA VAL A 187 -5.16 -10.19 -22.92
C VAL A 187 -3.99 -9.29 -22.52
N ALA A 188 -2.88 -9.29 -23.29
CA ALA A 188 -1.70 -8.51 -22.93
C ALA A 188 -1.93 -7.01 -23.13
N ASP A 189 -2.74 -6.61 -24.11
CA ASP A 189 -3.09 -5.20 -24.32
C ASP A 189 -4.04 -4.68 -23.25
N ARG A 190 -5.03 -5.49 -22.84
CA ARG A 190 -5.92 -5.16 -21.71
C ARG A 190 -5.14 -4.99 -20.41
N LEU A 191 -4.28 -5.96 -20.06
CA LEU A 191 -3.40 -5.85 -18.89
C LEU A 191 -2.49 -4.62 -18.99
N SER A 192 -1.98 -4.29 -20.18
CA SER A 192 -1.15 -3.10 -20.35
C SER A 192 -1.93 -1.79 -20.14
N ARG A 193 -3.22 -1.75 -20.50
CA ARG A 193 -4.09 -0.60 -20.25
C ARG A 193 -4.39 -0.47 -18.75
N ASP A 194 -4.76 -1.57 -18.11
CA ASP A 194 -5.06 -1.61 -16.67
C ASP A 194 -3.82 -1.23 -15.84
N ALA A 195 -2.64 -1.69 -16.27
CA ALA A 195 -1.36 -1.28 -15.69
C ALA A 195 -1.15 0.23 -15.73
N ARG A 196 -1.34 0.86 -16.90
CA ARG A 196 -1.21 2.32 -17.08
C ARG A 196 -2.21 3.08 -16.20
N PHE A 197 -3.46 2.61 -16.13
CA PHE A 197 -4.47 3.21 -15.27
C PHE A 197 -4.08 3.16 -13.79
N ASN A 198 -3.63 2.00 -13.29
CA ASN A 198 -3.20 1.83 -11.90
C ASN A 198 -1.97 2.68 -11.58
N VAL A 199 -0.98 2.79 -12.49
CA VAL A 199 0.19 3.67 -12.30
C VAL A 199 -0.23 5.14 -12.27
N ALA A 200 -1.06 5.58 -13.22
CA ALA A 200 -1.55 6.95 -13.26
C ALA A 200 -2.33 7.30 -11.99
N LEU A 201 -3.24 6.43 -11.55
CA LEU A 201 -4.02 6.63 -10.33
C LEU A 201 -3.12 6.62 -9.09
N GLY A 202 -2.16 5.69 -9.01
CA GLY A 202 -1.18 5.65 -7.92
C GLY A 202 -0.31 6.90 -7.82
N PHE A 203 -0.04 7.56 -8.95
CA PHE A 203 0.69 8.84 -8.97
C PHE A 203 -0.20 10.04 -8.60
N LEU A 204 -1.46 10.05 -9.04
CA LEU A 204 -2.37 11.18 -8.85
C LEU A 204 -3.01 11.21 -7.45
N LEU A 205 -3.31 10.04 -6.87
CA LEU A 205 -4.03 9.96 -5.59
C LEU A 205 -3.36 10.67 -4.39
N PRO A 206 -2.02 10.71 -4.23
CA PRO A 206 -1.41 11.47 -3.14
C PRO A 206 -1.79 12.95 -3.17
N PHE A 207 -2.13 13.49 -4.34
CA PHE A 207 -2.59 14.87 -4.53
C PHE A 207 -4.12 14.96 -4.48
N LEU A 208 -4.82 14.04 -5.17
CA LEU A 208 -6.28 14.06 -5.25
C LEU A 208 -6.97 13.80 -3.91
N ILE A 209 -6.41 12.92 -3.07
CA ILE A 209 -7.00 12.58 -1.77
C ILE A 209 -7.06 13.84 -0.87
N PRO A 210 -5.96 14.55 -0.58
CA PRO A 210 -6.05 15.79 0.21
C PRO A 210 -7.00 16.83 -0.40
N ILE A 211 -6.97 17.02 -1.72
CA ILE A 211 -7.88 17.96 -2.39
C ILE A 211 -9.35 17.56 -2.17
N ALA A 212 -9.70 16.30 -2.37
CA ALA A 212 -11.05 15.80 -2.15
C ALA A 212 -11.48 15.92 -0.69
N MET A 213 -10.56 15.65 0.25
CA MET A 213 -10.86 15.81 1.68
C MET A 213 -11.10 17.28 2.05
N ARG A 214 -10.36 18.23 1.48
CA ARG A 214 -10.58 19.67 1.71
C ARG A 214 -11.97 20.14 1.28
N LEU A 215 -12.56 19.49 0.27
CA LEU A 215 -13.91 19.79 -0.22
C LEU A 215 -15.02 19.21 0.69
N THR A 216 -14.68 18.35 1.64
CA THR A 216 -15.66 17.65 2.49
C THR A 216 -15.63 18.26 3.91
N VAL A 217 -16.68 19.01 4.27
CA VAL A 217 -16.76 19.76 5.54
C VAL A 217 -16.73 18.84 6.79
N ASP A 218 -17.22 17.60 6.67
CA ASP A 218 -17.42 16.70 7.82
C ASP A 218 -16.18 15.84 8.18
N VAL A 219 -15.21 15.69 7.28
CA VAL A 219 -14.07 14.77 7.49
C VAL A 219 -13.02 15.39 8.42
N PHE A 220 -12.98 16.72 8.49
CA PHE A 220 -11.93 17.52 9.13
C PHE A 220 -12.49 18.53 10.14
N ASP A 221 -13.57 18.16 10.83
CA ASP A 221 -13.99 18.82 12.06
C ASP A 221 -12.79 18.84 13.05
N PRO A 222 -12.47 19.99 13.67
CA PRO A 222 -11.44 20.10 14.71
C PRO A 222 -11.46 18.92 15.69
N VAL A 223 -12.63 18.42 16.10
CA VAL A 223 -12.74 17.29 17.05
C VAL A 223 -12.07 16.00 16.54
N ARG A 224 -12.15 15.70 15.23
CA ARG A 224 -11.54 14.50 14.62
C ARG A 224 -10.04 14.65 14.42
N MET A 225 -9.56 15.86 14.19
CA MET A 225 -8.12 16.16 14.09
C MET A 225 -7.39 16.00 15.44
N HIS A 226 -8.09 16.13 16.56
CA HIS A 226 -7.49 15.92 17.88
C HIS A 226 -7.36 14.43 18.24
N ASN A 227 -7.95 13.51 17.47
CA ASN A 227 -7.84 12.08 17.72
C ASN A 227 -6.62 11.48 16.99
N PRO A 228 -5.54 11.09 17.70
CA PRO A 228 -4.31 10.64 17.06
C PRO A 228 -4.48 9.34 16.26
N GLN A 229 -5.42 8.48 16.68
CA GLN A 229 -5.71 7.23 16.01
C GLN A 229 -6.43 7.43 14.68
N THR A 230 -7.35 8.41 14.62
CA THR A 230 -8.03 8.78 13.38
C THR A 230 -7.04 9.36 12.38
N LEU A 231 -6.19 10.30 12.80
CA LEU A 231 -5.14 10.86 11.96
C LEU A 231 -4.15 9.80 11.46
N LEU A 232 -3.74 8.87 12.33
CA LEU A 232 -2.85 7.77 11.96
C LEU A 232 -3.43 6.95 10.81
N TRP A 233 -4.70 6.54 10.89
CA TRP A 233 -5.33 5.74 9.85
C TRP A 233 -5.59 6.53 8.57
N ILE A 234 -5.93 7.82 8.66
CA ILE A 234 -6.05 8.73 7.51
C ILE A 234 -4.71 8.80 6.76
N LEU A 235 -3.61 9.09 7.45
CA LEU A 235 -2.28 9.22 6.84
C LEU A 235 -1.78 7.88 6.30
N THR A 236 -2.06 6.78 7.01
CA THR A 236 -1.75 5.43 6.53
C THR A 236 -2.52 5.13 5.24
N ALA A 237 -3.82 5.37 5.19
CA ALA A 237 -4.63 5.16 3.99
C ALA A 237 -4.18 6.06 2.83
N TRP A 238 -3.93 7.34 3.10
CA TRP A 238 -3.48 8.33 2.13
C TRP A 238 -2.18 7.93 1.43
N THR A 239 -1.25 7.26 2.14
CA THR A 239 0.05 6.83 1.58
C THR A 239 0.02 5.41 1.03
N VAL A 240 -0.65 4.48 1.69
CA VAL A 240 -0.67 3.06 1.31
C VAL A 240 -1.56 2.79 0.11
N LEU A 241 -2.68 3.49 -0.05
CA LEU A 241 -3.60 3.28 -1.19
C LEU A 241 -2.93 3.63 -2.54
N PRO A 242 -2.35 4.84 -2.73
CA PRO A 242 -1.65 5.15 -3.97
C PRO A 242 -0.46 4.22 -4.23
N THR A 243 0.33 3.93 -3.20
CA THR A 243 1.49 3.03 -3.29
C THR A 243 1.08 1.64 -3.76
N SER A 244 -0.02 1.10 -3.21
CA SER A 244 -0.54 -0.22 -3.58
C SER A 244 -1.00 -0.26 -5.03
N LEU A 245 -1.70 0.77 -5.50
CA LEU A 245 -2.12 0.91 -6.90
C LEU A 245 -0.92 1.04 -7.83
N PHE A 246 0.08 1.84 -7.46
CA PHE A 246 1.29 2.02 -8.26
C PHE A 246 2.07 0.71 -8.40
N MET A 247 2.33 0.00 -7.29
CA MET A 247 2.96 -1.33 -7.32
C MET A 247 2.15 -2.32 -8.16
N ARG A 248 0.82 -2.28 -8.05
CA ARG A 248 -0.09 -3.16 -8.79
C ARG A 248 0.03 -2.89 -10.29
N GLY A 249 0.01 -1.62 -10.69
CA GLY A 249 0.17 -1.22 -12.08
C GLY A 249 1.50 -1.68 -12.68
N ILE A 250 2.61 -1.53 -11.95
CA ILE A 250 3.92 -2.05 -12.37
C ILE A 250 3.88 -3.57 -12.53
N ALA A 251 3.32 -4.29 -11.56
CA ALA A 251 3.28 -5.75 -11.57
C ALA A 251 2.46 -6.30 -12.74
N ILE A 252 1.27 -5.74 -12.98
CA ILE A 252 0.41 -6.06 -14.13
C ILE A 252 1.14 -5.73 -15.44
N GLY A 253 1.77 -4.56 -15.53
CA GLY A 253 2.50 -4.13 -16.72
C GLY A 253 3.65 -5.07 -17.07
N ARG A 254 4.35 -5.58 -16.05
CA ARG A 254 5.41 -6.58 -16.21
C ARG A 254 4.86 -7.90 -16.75
N ILE A 255 3.74 -8.38 -16.24
CA ILE A 255 3.07 -9.59 -16.74
C ILE A 255 2.67 -9.43 -18.21
N ALA A 256 2.07 -8.29 -18.57
CA ALA A 256 1.70 -7.98 -19.95
C ALA A 256 2.91 -8.03 -20.91
N GLN A 257 4.05 -7.48 -20.50
CA GLN A 257 5.29 -7.55 -21.29
C GLN A 257 5.76 -8.98 -21.49
N MET A 258 5.76 -9.81 -20.44
CA MET A 258 6.16 -11.20 -20.54
C MET A 258 5.29 -12.03 -21.46
N ILE A 259 3.97 -11.83 -21.43
CA ILE A 259 3.04 -12.53 -22.34
C ILE A 259 3.38 -12.18 -23.79
N ARG A 260 3.69 -10.92 -24.08
CA ARG A 260 4.13 -10.49 -25.42
C ARG A 260 5.47 -11.11 -25.83
N GLU A 261 6.45 -11.12 -24.93
CA GLU A 261 7.76 -11.74 -25.16
C GLU A 261 7.64 -13.25 -25.42
N GLN A 262 6.86 -13.96 -24.61
CA GLN A 262 6.64 -15.40 -24.78
C GLN A 262 6.00 -15.71 -26.14
N ARG A 263 4.97 -14.97 -26.54
CA ARG A 263 4.32 -15.14 -27.86
C ARG A 263 5.26 -14.84 -29.02
N ARG A 264 6.09 -13.81 -28.90
CA ARG A 264 7.11 -13.48 -29.91
C ARG A 264 8.12 -14.61 -30.07
N ASN A 265 8.58 -15.19 -28.97
CA ASN A 265 9.49 -16.33 -28.98
C ASN A 265 8.85 -17.58 -29.58
N THR A 266 7.59 -17.89 -29.22
CA THR A 266 6.86 -19.02 -29.80
C THR A 266 6.66 -18.88 -31.31
N ARG A 267 6.31 -17.67 -31.79
CA ARG A 267 6.22 -17.39 -33.24
C ARG A 267 7.57 -17.59 -33.94
N ALA A 268 8.65 -17.04 -33.38
CA ALA A 268 9.99 -17.18 -33.93
C ALA A 268 10.50 -18.64 -33.95
N MET A 269 10.08 -19.47 -32.99
CA MET A 269 10.36 -20.91 -32.98
C MET A 269 9.58 -21.63 -34.09
N ALA A 270 8.28 -21.34 -34.25
CA ALA A 270 7.47 -21.94 -35.32
C ALA A 270 7.94 -21.56 -36.74
N GLU A 271 8.47 -20.34 -36.92
CA GLU A 271 9.10 -19.90 -38.17
C GLU A 271 10.39 -20.69 -38.47
N LYS A 272 11.20 -20.98 -37.43
CA LYS A 272 12.45 -21.75 -37.56
C LYS A 272 12.21 -23.24 -37.82
N ASP A 273 11.16 -23.81 -37.25
CA ASP A 273 10.80 -25.23 -37.43
C ASP A 273 10.02 -25.49 -38.74
N GLY A 274 9.95 -24.49 -39.64
CA GLY A 274 9.34 -24.62 -40.98
C GLY A 274 7.82 -24.83 -40.98
N THR A 275 7.15 -24.66 -39.84
CA THR A 275 5.74 -25.02 -39.66
C THR A 275 4.76 -23.95 -40.18
N LEU A 276 5.27 -22.80 -40.65
CA LEU A 276 4.47 -21.68 -41.17
C LEU A 276 4.43 -21.60 -42.71
N LEU A 277 4.89 -22.63 -43.44
CA LEU A 277 4.75 -22.72 -44.90
C LEU A 277 3.57 -23.60 -45.37
N ALA A 278 2.66 -23.97 -44.48
CA ALA A 278 1.42 -24.64 -44.86
C ALA A 278 0.24 -24.02 -44.11
N VAL A 279 -0.74 -23.55 -44.90
CA VAL A 279 -1.96 -22.79 -44.55
C VAL A 279 -1.79 -21.28 -44.59
#